data_AF-A0A8X6MC38-F1
#
_entry.id   AF-A0A8X6MC38-F1
#
_cell.length_a   1.000
_cell.length_b   1.000
_cell.length_c   1.000
_cell.angle_alpha   90.00
_cell.angle_beta   90.00
_cell.angle_gamma   90.00
#
_symmetry.space_group_name_H-M   'P 1'
#
loop_
_entity.id
_entity.type
_entity.pdbx_description
1 polymer ?
#
loop_
_entity_poly.entity_id
_entity_poly.type
_entity_poly.pdbx_seq_one_letter_code
_entity_poly.pdbx_strand_id
1 'polypeptide(L)'
;MANKDERGDNACVTVYWNLENLRYSSSNTEEIETPYFTAESLQNSEWCLMLCTKDLYTHNTIGFSLMRSTENVVPDINIDFEFVFLSEDGSVFKIDKREGITFSQTLCDFYSTFALPKEIEIAATDEFLAPLDVLRIRFRIWMHDETTLKSIQIFARTVIEVEYASLILEVKNFSDCPNTAIEHKSFIANTSIFFILSPDTNEKDENVDMGISLGEGDGLFLFCMSYLFDKYGNTLNCGMMKYSSAELLDGVSYELPLTVRNLFENKDFYLKNDVLSLKCECIITKGTPFTTIERYESRDVSPTLLKASSSQSVLASESTEKKANGLREDIVSLYREGILCDTELRAENKTFPAHILVLSARSPVFRVMFTEDFKEKAKGCVDIADLDSDTVHKMLRE
;
A
#
# COMPACT_ATOMS: atom_id res chain seq x y z
N MET A 1 33.07 7.01 -17.47
CA MET A 1 31.62 7.11 -17.22
C MET A 1 31.40 6.71 -15.77
N ALA A 2 31.36 7.68 -14.87
CA ALA A 2 31.23 7.45 -13.44
C ALA A 2 29.74 7.46 -13.06
N ASN A 3 29.33 6.49 -12.25
CA ASN A 3 28.04 6.43 -11.57
C ASN A 3 27.80 7.74 -10.80
N LYS A 4 26.80 8.53 -11.21
CA LYS A 4 26.30 9.70 -10.48
C LYS A 4 25.26 9.28 -9.43
N ASP A 5 25.60 8.32 -8.59
CA ASP A 5 24.78 7.98 -7.40
C ASP A 5 25.24 8.73 -6.14
N GLU A 6 26.25 9.59 -6.26
CA GLU A 6 26.70 10.49 -5.19
C GLU A 6 26.11 11.89 -5.38
N ARG A 7 24.82 12.05 -5.08
CA ARG A 7 24.31 13.36 -4.64
C ARG A 7 24.23 13.34 -3.12
N GLY A 8 25.39 13.44 -2.47
CA GLY A 8 25.49 13.60 -1.03
C GLY A 8 24.79 14.87 -0.57
N ASP A 9 24.06 14.78 0.55
CA ASP A 9 23.61 15.85 1.45
C ASP A 9 23.19 17.22 0.88
N ASN A 10 22.66 17.28 -0.35
CA ASN A 10 21.99 18.50 -0.81
C ASN A 10 20.65 18.65 -0.10
N ALA A 11 20.33 19.87 0.31
CA ALA A 11 19.04 20.20 0.89
C ALA A 11 17.91 19.70 -0.03
N CYS A 12 16.98 18.93 0.53
CA CYS A 12 15.91 18.33 -0.24
C CYS A 12 14.57 18.39 0.50
N VAL A 13 13.50 18.52 -0.27
CA VAL A 13 12.14 18.32 0.23
C VAL A 13 11.79 16.86 0.00
N THR A 14 11.56 16.09 1.06
CA THR A 14 11.07 14.72 0.97
C THR A 14 9.63 14.65 1.44
N VAL A 15 8.73 14.14 0.63
CA VAL A 15 7.33 13.88 1.01
C VAL A 15 7.11 12.38 1.05
N TYR A 16 6.75 11.85 2.21
CA TYR A 16 6.22 10.51 2.38
C TYR A 16 4.70 10.60 2.39
N TRP A 17 4.05 9.89 1.48
CA TRP A 17 2.61 9.91 1.32
C TRP A 17 2.04 8.50 1.45
N ASN A 18 1.20 8.31 2.46
CA ASN A 18 0.42 7.09 2.65
C ASN A 18 -0.99 7.33 2.11
N LEU A 19 -1.36 6.60 1.07
CA LEU A 19 -2.70 6.60 0.51
C LEU A 19 -3.40 5.30 0.89
N GLU A 20 -4.44 5.42 1.71
CA GLU A 20 -5.23 4.30 2.19
C GLU A 20 -6.49 4.12 1.34
N ASN A 21 -6.92 2.87 1.22
CA ASN A 21 -8.20 2.51 0.61
C ASN A 21 -8.30 2.82 -0.89
N LEU A 22 -7.16 2.83 -1.61
CA LEU A 22 -7.10 3.11 -3.05
C LEU A 22 -8.01 2.21 -3.89
N ARG A 23 -8.27 0.97 -3.48
CA ARG A 23 -9.20 0.06 -4.18
C ARG A 23 -10.62 0.61 -4.30
N TYR A 24 -11.01 1.50 -3.38
CA TYR A 24 -12.33 2.13 -3.38
C TYR A 24 -12.37 3.40 -4.24
N SER A 25 -11.27 3.79 -4.88
CA SER A 25 -11.27 4.92 -5.81
C SER A 25 -12.15 4.65 -7.02
N SER A 26 -12.79 5.70 -7.55
CA SER A 26 -13.53 5.61 -8.80
C SER A 26 -12.68 5.14 -9.98
N SER A 27 -13.31 4.50 -10.95
CA SER A 27 -12.68 4.23 -12.25
C SER A 27 -12.68 5.41 -13.20
N ASN A 28 -13.51 6.44 -12.91
CA ASN A 28 -13.86 7.44 -13.91
C ASN A 28 -13.19 8.79 -13.77
N THR A 29 -12.58 9.17 -12.63
CA THR A 29 -11.65 10.31 -12.47
C THR A 29 -11.52 10.66 -10.98
N GLU A 30 -10.68 9.93 -10.24
CA GLU A 30 -10.20 10.48 -8.96
C GLU A 30 -8.75 10.91 -9.13
N GLU A 31 -8.60 12.22 -9.28
CA GLU A 31 -7.37 12.91 -8.96
C GLU A 31 -7.30 12.97 -7.44
N ILE A 32 -6.41 12.17 -6.87
CA ILE A 32 -6.21 12.10 -5.42
C ILE A 32 -5.00 12.95 -5.09
N GLU A 33 -5.20 13.98 -4.28
CA GLU A 33 -4.15 14.93 -3.95
C GLU A 33 -3.63 14.74 -2.51
N THR A 34 -2.32 14.97 -2.34
CA THR A 34 -1.77 15.30 -1.02
C THR A 34 -2.28 16.67 -0.59
N PRO A 35 -2.24 16.99 0.71
CA PRO A 35 -2.40 18.37 1.13
C PRO A 35 -1.33 19.22 0.46
N TYR A 36 -1.68 20.46 0.16
CA TYR A 36 -0.71 21.43 -0.31
C TYR A 36 0.35 21.69 0.77
N PHE A 37 1.60 21.83 0.33
CA PHE A 37 2.72 22.13 1.20
C PHE A 37 3.58 23.25 0.62
N THR A 38 4.21 24.00 1.51
CA THR A 38 5.17 25.05 1.17
C THR A 38 6.52 24.75 1.77
N ALA A 39 7.59 25.21 1.12
CA ALA A 39 8.94 25.07 1.62
C ALA A 39 9.77 26.30 1.29
N GLU A 40 10.53 26.81 2.27
CA GLU A 40 11.54 27.85 2.04
C GLU A 40 12.51 27.42 0.93
N SER A 41 12.89 26.14 0.94
CA SER A 41 13.74 25.53 -0.07
C SER A 41 13.10 25.40 -1.44
N LEU A 42 11.81 25.71 -1.60
CA LEU A 42 11.10 25.80 -2.88
C LEU A 42 10.60 27.23 -3.10
N GLN A 43 11.37 28.23 -2.66
CA GLN A 43 11.05 29.66 -2.78
C GLN A 43 9.70 30.04 -2.16
N ASN A 44 9.27 29.33 -1.12
CA ASN A 44 7.95 29.47 -0.49
C ASN A 44 6.77 29.30 -1.45
N SER A 45 6.98 28.63 -2.59
CA SER A 45 5.89 28.25 -3.48
C SER A 45 5.13 27.05 -2.91
N GLU A 46 3.85 26.98 -3.26
CA GLU A 46 2.93 25.95 -2.78
C GLU A 46 2.82 24.83 -3.80
N TRP A 47 2.88 23.58 -3.32
CA TRP A 47 2.94 22.39 -4.14
C TRP A 47 1.99 21.32 -3.64
N CYS A 48 1.48 20.49 -4.53
CA CYS A 48 0.85 19.23 -4.15
C CYS A 48 1.27 18.12 -5.12
N LEU A 49 1.08 16.89 -4.66
CA LEU A 49 1.27 15.68 -5.44
C LEU A 49 -0.12 15.15 -5.73
N MET A 50 -0.35 14.75 -6.98
CA MET A 50 -1.61 14.18 -7.43
C MET A 50 -1.35 12.78 -7.97
N LEU A 51 -2.24 11.85 -7.64
CA LEU A 51 -2.32 10.52 -8.22
C LEU A 51 -3.55 10.47 -9.12
N CYS A 52 -3.38 10.06 -10.37
CA CYS A 52 -4.47 9.93 -11.34
C CYS A 52 -4.76 8.44 -11.54
N THR A 53 -5.93 7.98 -11.10
CA THR A 53 -6.35 6.58 -11.15
C THR A 53 -7.06 6.20 -12.46
N LYS A 54 -7.35 7.19 -13.32
CA LYS A 54 -8.12 7.02 -14.56
C LYS A 54 -7.57 5.94 -15.50
N ASP A 55 -6.24 5.84 -15.59
CA ASP A 55 -5.59 4.92 -16.53
C ASP A 55 -5.45 3.49 -15.97
N LEU A 56 -5.85 3.24 -14.71
CA LEU A 56 -5.82 1.90 -14.09
C LEU A 56 -6.70 0.90 -14.84
N TYR A 57 -7.85 1.36 -15.33
CA TYR A 57 -8.88 0.49 -15.90
C TYR A 57 -8.75 0.35 -17.42
N THR A 58 -8.13 1.32 -18.10
CA THR A 58 -7.98 1.35 -19.57
C THR A 58 -6.61 0.90 -20.04
N HIS A 59 -5.56 1.20 -19.27
CA HIS A 59 -4.17 0.96 -19.65
C HIS A 59 -3.35 0.25 -18.57
N ASN A 60 -3.97 -0.09 -17.43
CA ASN A 60 -3.31 -0.61 -16.23
C ASN A 60 -2.09 0.24 -15.81
N THR A 61 -2.27 1.56 -15.90
CA THR A 61 -1.24 2.51 -15.49
C THR A 61 -1.76 3.46 -14.42
N ILE A 62 -0.90 3.85 -13.49
CA ILE A 62 -1.15 4.95 -12.57
C ILE A 62 -0.45 6.20 -13.11
N GLY A 63 -1.19 7.30 -13.23
CA GLY A 63 -0.63 8.61 -13.47
C GLY A 63 -0.24 9.29 -12.17
N PHE A 64 0.78 10.13 -12.21
CA PHE A 64 1.07 11.07 -11.14
C PHE A 64 1.38 12.44 -11.72
N SER A 65 1.00 13.47 -10.98
CA SER A 65 1.35 14.85 -11.28
C SER A 65 2.03 15.51 -10.09
N LEU A 66 3.10 16.25 -10.35
CA LEU A 66 3.64 17.24 -9.41
C LEU A 66 3.11 18.60 -9.84
N MET A 67 2.35 19.26 -8.97
CA MET A 67 1.72 20.54 -9.27
C MET A 67 2.26 21.64 -8.37
N ARG A 68 2.47 22.82 -8.97
CA ARG A 68 2.86 24.06 -8.30
C ARG A 68 1.71 25.05 -8.43
N SER A 69 1.24 25.59 -7.32
CA SER A 69 0.18 26.61 -7.30
C SER A 69 0.60 27.84 -8.11
N THR A 70 -0.34 28.38 -8.90
CA THR A 70 -0.17 29.58 -9.73
C THR A 70 -0.69 30.85 -9.05
N GLU A 71 -1.30 30.73 -7.87
CA GLU A 71 -1.90 31.88 -7.17
C GLU A 71 -0.86 32.92 -6.73
N ASN A 72 0.39 32.47 -6.52
CA ASN A 72 1.51 33.35 -6.22
C ASN A 72 2.40 33.52 -7.46
N VAL A 73 2.63 34.76 -7.89
CA VAL A 73 3.56 35.07 -8.98
C VAL A 73 4.99 34.85 -8.48
N VAL A 74 5.50 33.64 -8.66
CA VAL A 74 6.88 33.26 -8.32
C VAL A 74 7.73 33.08 -9.59
N PRO A 75 9.05 33.33 -9.52
CA PRO A 75 9.94 33.11 -10.65
C PRO A 75 10.00 31.63 -11.05
N ASP A 76 10.49 31.39 -12.27
CA ASP A 76 10.76 30.06 -12.77
C ASP A 76 11.67 29.31 -11.80
N ILE A 77 11.31 28.06 -11.51
CA ILE A 77 12.04 27.19 -10.59
C ILE A 77 12.49 25.96 -11.36
N ASN A 78 13.79 25.65 -11.30
CA ASN A 78 14.35 24.46 -11.91
C ASN A 78 14.61 23.42 -10.83
N ILE A 79 13.96 22.26 -10.97
CA ILE A 79 14.00 21.19 -9.99
C ILE A 79 14.40 19.87 -10.63
N ASP A 80 15.04 19.05 -9.81
CA ASP A 80 15.11 17.62 -10.01
C ASP A 80 14.15 16.98 -9.02
N PHE A 81 13.51 15.88 -9.42
CA PHE A 81 12.70 15.11 -8.49
C PHE A 81 12.81 13.62 -8.73
N GLU A 82 12.53 12.87 -7.68
CA GLU A 82 12.27 11.44 -7.75
C GLU A 82 10.89 11.14 -7.19
N PHE A 83 10.16 10.27 -7.87
CA PHE A 83 8.95 9.61 -7.41
C PHE A 83 9.31 8.15 -7.12
N VAL A 84 8.93 7.63 -5.96
CA VAL A 84 9.21 6.26 -5.56
C VAL A 84 7.97 5.60 -4.96
N PHE A 85 7.65 4.40 -5.41
CA PHE A 85 6.71 3.53 -4.69
C PHE A 85 7.46 2.60 -3.74
N LEU A 86 6.92 2.45 -2.53
CA LEU A 86 7.51 1.70 -1.43
C LEU A 86 6.64 0.49 -1.07
N SER A 87 7.27 -0.66 -0.89
CA SER A 87 6.66 -1.85 -0.30
C SER A 87 6.44 -1.66 1.21
N GLU A 88 5.72 -2.60 1.84
CA GLU A 88 5.44 -2.56 3.29
C GLU A 88 6.72 -2.55 4.15
N ASP A 89 7.76 -3.27 3.71
CA ASP A 89 9.09 -3.30 4.35
C ASP A 89 9.94 -2.04 4.06
N GLY A 90 9.40 -1.08 3.31
CA GLY A 90 10.09 0.15 2.89
C GLY A 90 11.03 -0.04 1.70
N SER A 91 11.08 -1.23 1.09
CA SER A 91 11.87 -1.47 -0.12
C SER A 91 11.28 -0.71 -1.32
N VAL A 92 12.16 -0.30 -2.23
CA VAL A 92 11.78 0.42 -3.45
C VAL A 92 11.48 -0.60 -4.54
N PHE A 93 10.26 -0.61 -5.06
CA PHE A 93 9.89 -1.49 -6.19
C PHE A 93 9.69 -0.72 -7.50
N LYS A 94 9.48 0.60 -7.44
CA LYS A 94 9.39 1.46 -8.64
C LYS A 94 9.92 2.84 -8.34
N ILE A 95 10.67 3.40 -9.29
CA ILE A 95 11.26 4.73 -9.21
C ILE A 95 11.13 5.43 -10.56
N ASP A 96 10.99 6.75 -10.50
CA ASP A 96 11.11 7.63 -11.63
C ASP A 96 11.82 8.90 -11.24
N LYS A 97 12.83 9.24 -12.01
CA LYS A 97 13.69 10.38 -11.73
C LYS A 97 13.67 11.31 -12.91
N ARG A 98 13.52 12.60 -12.64
CA ARG A 98 13.54 13.66 -13.64
C ARG A 98 14.55 14.69 -13.20
N GLU A 99 15.31 15.19 -14.17
CA GLU A 99 16.34 16.19 -13.94
C GLU A 99 16.09 17.39 -14.86
N GLY A 100 16.30 18.58 -14.33
CA GLY A 100 16.24 19.84 -15.07
C GLY A 100 14.83 20.28 -15.44
N ILE A 101 13.80 19.90 -14.67
CA ILE A 101 12.41 20.28 -14.95
C ILE A 101 12.17 21.72 -14.48
N THR A 102 11.73 22.58 -15.39
CA THR A 102 11.42 23.98 -15.09
C THR A 102 9.92 24.16 -14.93
N PHE A 103 9.48 24.61 -13.76
CA PHE A 103 8.12 25.07 -13.52
C PHE A 103 8.06 26.59 -13.66
N SER A 104 7.17 27.08 -14.52
CA SER A 104 6.99 28.50 -14.84
C SER A 104 5.53 28.92 -14.67
N GLN A 105 5.21 30.18 -14.94
CA GLN A 105 3.82 30.66 -14.96
C GLN A 105 2.94 29.93 -16.00
N THR A 106 3.54 29.36 -17.04
CA THR A 106 2.82 28.67 -18.13
C THR A 106 2.88 27.15 -18.01
N LEU A 107 3.75 26.61 -17.15
CA LEU A 107 3.90 25.18 -16.92
C LEU A 107 3.97 24.94 -15.40
N CYS A 108 2.78 24.73 -14.82
CA CYS A 108 2.58 24.59 -13.38
C CYS A 108 2.40 23.14 -12.94
N ASP A 109 2.36 22.21 -13.89
CA ASP A 109 2.15 20.79 -13.69
C ASP A 109 3.19 19.96 -14.45
N PHE A 110 3.61 18.86 -13.86
CA PHE A 110 4.36 17.81 -14.53
C PHE A 110 3.61 16.50 -14.38
N TYR A 111 3.14 15.93 -15.50
CA TYR A 111 2.44 14.65 -15.53
C TYR A 111 3.32 13.52 -16.07
N SER A 112 3.26 12.34 -15.44
CA SER A 112 3.87 11.12 -15.96
C SER A 112 3.09 9.88 -15.51
N THR A 113 3.30 8.74 -16.17
CA THR A 113 2.55 7.51 -15.94
C THR A 113 3.46 6.30 -15.75
N PHE A 114 2.98 5.31 -15.00
CA PHE A 114 3.63 4.00 -14.85
C PHE A 114 2.66 2.85 -15.09
N ALA A 115 3.12 1.83 -15.81
CA ALA A 115 2.52 0.51 -15.70
C ALA A 115 2.78 -0.07 -14.30
N LEU A 116 1.71 -0.53 -13.64
CA LEU A 116 1.83 -1.28 -12.41
C LEU A 116 2.41 -2.67 -12.70
N PRO A 117 3.26 -3.22 -11.80
CA PRO A 117 3.57 -4.64 -11.82
C PRO A 117 2.28 -5.47 -11.75
N LYS A 118 2.22 -6.59 -12.48
CA LYS A 118 1.04 -7.46 -12.53
C LYS A 118 0.62 -7.99 -11.15
N GLU A 119 1.58 -8.13 -10.25
CA GLU A 119 1.32 -8.58 -8.87
C GLU A 119 0.53 -7.55 -8.04
N ILE A 120 0.65 -6.26 -8.37
CA ILE A 120 -0.09 -5.16 -7.72
C ILE A 120 -1.43 -4.90 -8.42
N GLU A 121 -1.48 -5.11 -9.75
CA GLU A 121 -2.71 -5.07 -10.56
C GLU A 121 -3.77 -6.04 -10.00
N ILE A 122 -3.35 -7.25 -9.61
CA ILE A 122 -4.25 -8.29 -9.05
C ILE A 122 -4.70 -7.93 -7.62
N ALA A 123 -3.82 -7.40 -6.77
CA ALA A 123 -4.18 -7.03 -5.39
C ALA A 123 -5.10 -5.78 -5.31
N ALA A 124 -5.04 -4.91 -6.31
CA ALA A 124 -5.95 -3.77 -6.45
C ALA A 124 -7.33 -4.17 -7.00
N THR A 125 -7.46 -5.37 -7.58
CA THR A 125 -8.68 -5.84 -8.27
C THR A 125 -9.35 -7.03 -7.60
N ASP A 126 -8.66 -7.81 -6.77
CA ASP A 126 -9.23 -8.99 -6.12
C ASP A 126 -8.88 -9.07 -4.62
N GLU A 127 -9.88 -9.53 -3.86
CA GLU A 127 -9.93 -9.72 -2.40
C GLU A 127 -10.24 -8.49 -1.52
N PHE A 128 -11.54 -8.35 -1.23
CA PHE A 128 -12.21 -7.51 -0.24
C PHE A 128 -11.69 -7.66 1.22
N LEU A 129 -10.71 -8.53 1.48
CA LEU A 129 -10.23 -8.89 2.82
C LEU A 129 -8.69 -8.89 2.96
N ALA A 130 -7.94 -8.26 2.05
CA ALA A 130 -6.50 -8.08 2.24
C ALA A 130 -6.24 -7.03 3.36
N PRO A 131 -5.42 -7.34 4.37
CA PRO A 131 -5.09 -6.40 5.43
C PRO A 131 -4.12 -5.35 4.89
N LEU A 132 -4.49 -4.07 5.03
CA LEU A 132 -3.70 -2.87 4.72
C LEU A 132 -3.57 -2.53 3.22
N ASP A 133 -4.63 -1.95 2.67
CA ASP A 133 -4.63 -1.27 1.36
C ASP A 133 -3.92 0.10 1.43
N VAL A 134 -2.63 0.10 1.77
CA VAL A 134 -1.84 1.33 1.91
C VAL A 134 -0.78 1.41 0.81
N LEU A 135 -1.02 2.29 -0.16
CA LEU A 135 -0.03 2.66 -1.15
C LEU A 135 0.92 3.69 -0.54
N ARG A 136 2.20 3.31 -0.41
CA ARG A 136 3.24 4.18 0.14
C ARG A 136 4.06 4.78 -0.97
N ILE A 137 4.09 6.10 -1.00
CA ILE A 137 4.78 6.88 -2.02
C ILE A 137 5.80 7.77 -1.32
N ARG A 138 6.99 7.90 -1.91
CA ARG A 138 7.99 8.88 -1.51
C ARG A 138 8.35 9.75 -2.69
N PHE A 139 8.20 11.05 -2.52
CA PHE A 139 8.75 12.04 -3.42
C PHE A 139 9.94 12.72 -2.82
N ARG A 140 10.96 13.01 -3.62
CA ARG A 140 11.99 13.98 -3.25
C ARG A 140 12.13 15.03 -4.33
N ILE A 141 12.32 16.27 -3.90
CA ILE A 141 12.53 17.42 -4.77
C ILE A 141 13.84 18.07 -4.35
N TRP A 142 14.70 18.33 -5.33
CA TRP A 142 15.95 19.05 -5.20
C TRP A 142 15.93 20.27 -6.09
N MET A 143 16.37 21.41 -5.58
CA MET A 143 16.65 22.57 -6.43
C MET A 143 18.12 22.59 -6.81
N HIS A 144 18.43 23.15 -7.98
CA HIS A 144 19.81 23.40 -8.41
C HIS A 144 20.44 24.64 -7.76
N ASP A 145 19.68 25.44 -7.03
CA ASP A 145 20.19 26.66 -6.38
C ASP A 145 20.79 26.35 -5.00
N GLU A 146 22.10 26.59 -4.86
CA GLU A 146 22.96 26.20 -3.73
C GLU A 146 22.71 26.99 -2.43
N THR A 147 21.69 27.85 -2.40
CA THR A 147 21.41 28.75 -1.26
C THR A 147 20.60 28.10 -0.13
N THR A 148 20.04 26.91 -0.36
CA THR A 148 19.13 26.26 0.58
C THR A 148 19.89 25.37 1.58
N LEU A 149 19.74 25.70 2.87
CA LEU A 149 20.41 25.01 3.97
C LEU A 149 19.44 24.17 4.80
N LYS A 150 18.21 23.90 4.33
CA LYS A 150 17.22 23.12 5.10
C LYS A 150 16.67 21.97 4.29
N SER A 151 16.83 20.76 4.80
CA SER A 151 16.09 19.59 4.33
C SER A 151 14.81 19.47 5.13
N ILE A 152 13.70 19.20 4.45
CA ILE A 152 12.42 19.00 5.11
C ILE A 152 11.86 17.63 4.77
N GLN A 153 11.17 17.02 5.72
CA GLN A 153 10.42 15.79 5.54
C GLN A 153 8.97 16.04 5.91
N ILE A 154 8.07 15.69 5.01
CA ILE A 154 6.63 15.83 5.16
C ILE A 154 6.04 14.43 5.14
N PHE A 155 5.21 14.11 6.12
CA PHE A 155 4.47 12.86 6.19
C PHE A 155 2.99 13.19 6.00
N ALA A 156 2.51 12.93 4.80
CA ALA A 156 1.13 13.13 4.39
C ALA A 156 0.37 11.81 4.43
N ARG A 157 -0.91 11.89 4.78
CA ARG A 157 -1.85 10.78 4.76
C ARG A 157 -3.11 11.20 4.03
N THR A 158 -3.53 10.36 3.10
CA THR A 158 -4.82 10.49 2.42
C THR A 158 -5.61 9.20 2.62
N VAL A 159 -6.90 9.32 2.94
CA VAL A 159 -7.79 8.21 3.20
C VAL A 159 -9.03 8.37 2.33
N ILE A 160 -9.30 7.37 1.48
CA ILE A 160 -10.63 7.24 0.87
C ILE A 160 -11.55 6.71 1.96
N GLU A 161 -12.35 7.60 2.55
CA GLU A 161 -13.24 7.27 3.64
C GLU A 161 -14.42 6.44 3.12
N VAL A 162 -14.74 5.38 3.85
CA VAL A 162 -15.82 4.46 3.51
C VAL A 162 -16.71 4.15 4.71
N GLU A 163 -17.95 3.82 4.42
CA GLU A 163 -18.89 3.20 5.36
C GLU A 163 -19.12 1.76 4.95
N TYR A 164 -19.11 0.86 5.93
CA TYR A 164 -19.35 -0.56 5.72
C TYR A 164 -20.72 -0.96 6.26
N ALA A 165 -21.44 -1.75 5.47
CA ALA A 165 -22.71 -2.34 5.79
C ALA A 165 -22.64 -3.86 5.63
N SER A 166 -23.22 -4.60 6.56
CA SER A 166 -23.53 -6.02 6.36
C SER A 166 -25.01 -6.25 6.63
N LEU A 167 -25.72 -6.69 5.60
CA LEU A 167 -27.17 -6.88 5.63
C LEU A 167 -27.47 -8.35 5.36
N ILE A 168 -28.39 -8.91 6.13
CA ILE A 168 -28.95 -10.24 5.88
C ILE A 168 -30.42 -10.06 5.61
N LEU A 169 -30.88 -10.62 4.50
CA LEU A 169 -32.25 -10.56 4.05
C LEU A 169 -32.81 -11.97 3.96
N GLU A 170 -34.03 -12.12 4.47
CA GLU A 170 -34.72 -13.39 4.53
C GLU A 170 -36.06 -13.29 3.81
N VAL A 171 -36.25 -14.10 2.76
CA VAL A 171 -37.53 -14.28 2.07
C VAL A 171 -38.20 -15.51 2.64
N LYS A 172 -39.25 -15.32 3.44
CA LYS A 172 -40.02 -16.41 4.05
C LYS A 172 -41.06 -16.95 3.08
N ASN A 173 -41.37 -18.24 3.20
CA ASN A 173 -42.32 -18.95 2.34
C ASN A 173 -41.93 -18.80 0.86
N PHE A 174 -40.63 -18.89 0.56
CA PHE A 174 -40.11 -18.63 -0.79
C PHE A 174 -40.76 -19.55 -1.83
N SER A 175 -41.06 -20.79 -1.45
CA SER A 175 -41.70 -21.76 -2.34
C SER A 175 -43.10 -21.35 -2.79
N ASP A 176 -43.82 -20.55 -2.01
CA ASP A 176 -45.21 -20.16 -2.29
C ASP A 176 -45.31 -18.93 -3.20
N CYS A 177 -44.33 -18.02 -3.14
CA CYS A 177 -44.34 -16.76 -3.89
C CYS A 177 -42.92 -16.38 -4.35
N PRO A 178 -42.37 -17.06 -5.38
CA PRO A 178 -41.04 -16.75 -5.90
C PRO A 178 -40.95 -15.35 -6.54
N ASN A 179 -42.08 -14.78 -6.96
CA ASN A 179 -42.16 -13.50 -7.67
C ASN A 179 -42.37 -12.28 -6.74
N THR A 180 -41.82 -12.33 -5.54
CA THR A 180 -42.07 -11.31 -4.50
C THR A 180 -40.92 -10.30 -4.47
N ALA A 181 -41.19 -9.03 -4.75
CA ALA A 181 -40.26 -7.96 -4.44
C ALA A 181 -40.22 -7.75 -2.91
N ILE A 182 -39.05 -7.92 -2.31
CA ILE A 182 -38.83 -7.66 -0.88
C ILE A 182 -37.91 -6.45 -0.74
N GLU A 183 -38.50 -5.35 -0.30
CA GLU A 183 -37.78 -4.14 0.02
C GLU A 183 -37.23 -4.20 1.44
N HIS A 184 -35.92 -3.98 1.61
CA HIS A 184 -35.31 -3.84 2.94
C HIS A 184 -34.57 -2.52 3.05
N LYS A 185 -35.27 -1.50 3.54
CA LYS A 185 -34.66 -0.19 3.78
C LYS A 185 -33.61 -0.28 4.88
N SER A 186 -32.35 -0.37 4.47
CA SER A 186 -31.22 0.04 5.30
C SER A 186 -31.21 1.56 5.41
N PHE A 187 -30.52 2.11 6.42
CA PHE A 187 -30.40 3.56 6.64
C PHE A 187 -28.94 4.05 6.59
N ILE A 188 -28.03 3.24 6.06
CA ILE A 188 -26.61 3.61 5.97
C ILE A 188 -26.48 4.69 4.89
N ALA A 189 -25.87 5.83 5.20
CA ALA A 189 -25.73 6.97 4.28
C ALA A 189 -27.02 7.37 3.51
N ASN A 190 -28.20 7.32 4.13
CA ASN A 190 -29.50 7.55 3.45
C ASN A 190 -29.76 6.63 2.23
N THR A 191 -29.18 5.44 2.21
CA THR A 191 -29.24 4.47 1.11
C THR A 191 -30.32 3.42 1.33
N SER A 192 -31.15 3.16 0.33
CA SER A 192 -32.17 2.09 0.36
C SER A 192 -31.76 0.91 -0.53
N ILE A 193 -31.39 -0.21 0.09
CA ILE A 193 -31.09 -1.45 -0.65
C ILE A 193 -32.40 -2.26 -0.78
N PHE A 194 -32.73 -2.83 -1.94
CA PHE A 194 -34.00 -3.56 -2.10
C PHE A 194 -33.90 -4.75 -3.05
N PHE A 195 -34.55 -5.86 -2.74
CA PHE A 195 -34.41 -7.06 -3.55
C PHE A 195 -35.66 -7.23 -4.39
N ILE A 196 -35.49 -7.28 -5.71
CA ILE A 196 -36.58 -7.59 -6.63
C ILE A 196 -36.35 -8.99 -7.14
N LEU A 197 -37.09 -9.95 -6.60
CA LEU A 197 -37.23 -11.24 -7.25
C LEU A 197 -38.26 -11.08 -8.38
N SER A 198 -37.81 -10.56 -9.52
CA SER A 198 -38.59 -10.52 -10.74
C SER A 198 -38.14 -11.66 -11.64
N PRO A 199 -38.97 -12.67 -11.89
CA PRO A 199 -38.71 -13.53 -13.03
C PRO A 199 -38.71 -12.68 -14.30
N ASP A 200 -37.65 -12.75 -15.09
CA ASP A 200 -37.68 -12.16 -16.43
C ASP A 200 -38.82 -12.82 -17.20
N THR A 201 -39.82 -12.02 -17.55
CA THR A 201 -41.03 -12.46 -18.26
C THR A 201 -40.76 -13.07 -19.64
N ASN A 202 -39.50 -13.03 -20.12
CA ASN A 202 -39.11 -13.45 -21.46
C ASN A 202 -38.23 -14.71 -21.53
N GLU A 203 -37.76 -15.29 -20.42
CA GLU A 203 -36.87 -16.46 -20.45
C GLU A 203 -37.38 -17.68 -19.66
N LYS A 204 -36.89 -18.88 -20.04
CA LYS A 204 -37.31 -20.18 -19.48
C LYS A 204 -36.65 -20.53 -18.16
N ASP A 205 -35.68 -19.74 -17.72
CA ASP A 205 -35.08 -19.79 -16.38
C ASP A 205 -35.22 -18.40 -15.78
N GLU A 206 -36.01 -18.29 -14.72
CA GLU A 206 -36.28 -17.03 -14.03
C GLU A 206 -35.05 -16.65 -13.18
N ASN A 207 -34.34 -15.59 -13.57
CA ASN A 207 -33.17 -15.12 -12.82
C ASN A 207 -33.58 -14.42 -11.52
N VAL A 208 -32.64 -14.35 -10.57
CA VAL A 208 -32.83 -13.63 -9.31
C VAL A 208 -32.12 -12.29 -9.38
N ASP A 209 -32.88 -11.20 -9.36
CA ASP A 209 -32.31 -9.85 -9.39
C ASP A 209 -32.15 -9.24 -7.97
N MET A 210 -31.13 -8.41 -7.83
CA MET A 210 -30.88 -7.56 -6.68
C MET A 210 -30.96 -6.10 -7.11
N GLY A 211 -31.80 -5.33 -6.43
CA GLY A 211 -31.89 -3.88 -6.64
C GLY A 211 -31.10 -3.11 -5.59
N ILE A 212 -30.50 -2.00 -5.98
CA ILE A 212 -29.91 -1.06 -5.03
C ILE A 212 -30.23 0.36 -5.47
N SER A 213 -30.73 1.20 -4.55
CA SER A 213 -30.79 2.65 -4.75
C SER A 213 -30.06 3.39 -3.64
N LEU A 214 -29.24 4.37 -4.02
CA LEU A 214 -28.69 5.33 -3.07
C LEU A 214 -29.66 6.52 -2.95
N GLY A 215 -29.64 7.18 -1.78
CA GLY A 215 -30.18 8.54 -1.68
C GLY A 215 -29.31 9.55 -2.44
N GLU A 216 -29.76 10.80 -2.54
CA GLU A 216 -28.99 11.88 -3.17
C GLU A 216 -27.60 12.00 -2.51
N GLY A 217 -26.55 11.87 -3.32
CA GLY A 217 -25.16 12.01 -2.92
C GLY A 217 -24.23 12.07 -4.13
N ASP A 218 -23.61 13.23 -4.35
CA ASP A 218 -22.67 13.42 -5.45
C ASP A 218 -21.33 12.74 -5.15
N GLY A 219 -20.76 12.03 -6.13
CA GLY A 219 -19.41 11.46 -6.05
C GLY A 219 -19.25 10.22 -5.16
N LEU A 220 -20.34 9.59 -4.72
CA LEU A 220 -20.28 8.35 -3.93
C LEU A 220 -20.09 7.13 -4.83
N PHE A 221 -19.39 6.12 -4.35
CA PHE A 221 -19.23 4.82 -4.99
C PHE A 221 -19.74 3.72 -4.07
N LEU A 222 -20.49 2.79 -4.63
CA LEU A 222 -20.98 1.61 -3.95
C LEU A 222 -20.25 0.38 -4.49
N PHE A 223 -19.66 -0.37 -3.57
CA PHE A 223 -19.19 -1.73 -3.81
C PHE A 223 -20.09 -2.67 -3.03
N CYS A 224 -20.71 -3.65 -3.70
CA CYS A 224 -21.62 -4.59 -3.06
C CYS A 224 -21.22 -6.02 -3.40
N MET A 225 -20.90 -6.79 -2.36
CA MET A 225 -20.72 -8.24 -2.44
C MET A 225 -22.00 -8.93 -2.03
N SER A 226 -22.44 -9.89 -2.84
CA SER A 226 -23.63 -10.67 -2.55
C SER A 226 -23.27 -12.11 -2.20
N TYR A 227 -24.01 -12.70 -1.27
CA TYR A 227 -23.84 -14.08 -0.87
C TYR A 227 -25.17 -14.78 -0.63
N LEU A 228 -25.23 -16.07 -0.95
CA LEU A 228 -26.34 -16.96 -0.63
C LEU A 228 -25.98 -17.85 0.55
N PHE A 229 -26.85 -17.92 1.55
CA PHE A 229 -26.65 -18.88 2.64
C PHE A 229 -27.14 -20.27 2.27
N ASP A 230 -26.37 -21.29 2.68
CA ASP A 230 -26.84 -22.66 2.76
C ASP A 230 -27.55 -22.94 4.09
N LYS A 231 -28.16 -24.12 4.22
CA LYS A 231 -28.86 -24.56 5.43
C LYS A 231 -27.98 -24.68 6.69
N TYR A 232 -26.68 -24.79 6.50
CA TYR A 232 -25.69 -24.89 7.56
C TYR A 232 -25.21 -23.50 8.01
N GLY A 233 -25.53 -22.44 7.26
CA GLY A 233 -25.10 -21.08 7.51
C GLY A 233 -23.80 -20.69 6.80
N ASN A 234 -23.29 -21.51 5.88
CA ASN A 234 -22.17 -21.12 5.04
C ASN A 234 -22.64 -20.23 3.90
N THR A 235 -21.77 -19.36 3.42
CA THR A 235 -22.06 -18.41 2.35
C THR A 235 -21.42 -18.83 1.03
N LEU A 236 -22.23 -18.92 -0.02
CA LEU A 236 -21.79 -19.00 -1.41
C LEU A 236 -21.68 -17.58 -1.97
N ASN A 237 -20.54 -17.21 -2.55
CA ASN A 237 -20.36 -15.91 -3.20
C ASN A 237 -21.20 -15.84 -4.49
N CYS A 238 -22.04 -14.82 -4.60
CA CYS A 238 -22.95 -14.57 -5.72
C CYS A 238 -22.49 -13.39 -6.59
N GLY A 239 -21.28 -12.89 -6.39
CA GLY A 239 -20.67 -11.85 -7.22
C GLY A 239 -20.52 -10.51 -6.53
N MET A 240 -19.74 -9.66 -7.20
CA MET A 240 -19.42 -8.29 -6.81
C MET A 240 -20.02 -7.32 -7.80
N MET A 241 -20.51 -6.20 -7.30
CA MET A 241 -20.95 -5.06 -8.09
C MET A 241 -20.21 -3.79 -7.66
N LYS A 242 -19.97 -2.92 -8.63
CA LYS A 242 -19.42 -1.57 -8.44
C LYS A 242 -20.27 -0.59 -9.22
N TYR A 243 -20.78 0.44 -8.55
CA TYR A 243 -21.61 1.47 -9.16
C TYR A 243 -21.18 2.86 -8.69
N SER A 244 -21.25 3.85 -9.58
CA SER A 244 -21.15 5.27 -9.25
C SER A 244 -22.50 5.82 -8.79
N SER A 245 -22.48 6.92 -8.03
CA SER A 245 -23.72 7.55 -7.57
C SER A 245 -24.64 7.99 -8.72
N ALA A 246 -24.08 8.40 -9.86
CA ALA A 246 -24.83 8.77 -11.06
C ALA A 246 -25.64 7.58 -11.63
N GLU A 247 -25.10 6.36 -11.56
CA GLU A 247 -25.81 5.15 -12.00
C GLU A 247 -26.91 4.75 -11.01
N LEU A 248 -26.75 5.10 -9.73
CA LEU A 248 -27.63 4.67 -8.64
C LEU A 248 -28.86 5.58 -8.44
N LEU A 249 -28.91 6.74 -9.09
CA LEU A 249 -30.01 7.70 -8.99
C LEU A 249 -31.35 7.14 -9.51
N ASP A 250 -31.31 6.33 -10.57
CA ASP A 250 -32.51 5.70 -11.15
C ASP A 250 -32.83 4.32 -10.54
N GLY A 251 -32.02 3.87 -9.57
CA GLY A 251 -32.02 2.51 -9.05
C GLY A 251 -31.45 1.53 -10.08
N VAL A 252 -30.48 0.72 -9.66
CA VAL A 252 -29.90 -0.33 -10.51
C VAL A 252 -30.41 -1.69 -10.07
N SER A 253 -30.76 -2.54 -11.03
CA SER A 253 -30.99 -3.97 -10.82
C SER A 253 -29.84 -4.76 -11.42
N TYR A 254 -29.41 -5.79 -10.70
CA TYR A 254 -28.35 -6.69 -11.12
C TYR A 254 -28.78 -8.14 -10.98
N GLU A 255 -28.48 -8.92 -12.00
CA GLU A 255 -28.76 -10.35 -12.05
C GLU A 255 -27.74 -11.12 -11.22
N LEU A 256 -28.19 -11.76 -10.14
CA LEU A 256 -27.35 -12.70 -9.42
C LEU A 256 -27.13 -13.94 -10.31
N PRO A 257 -25.99 -14.65 -10.18
CA PRO A 257 -25.71 -15.91 -10.86
C PRO A 257 -26.52 -17.07 -10.24
N LEU A 258 -27.81 -16.83 -10.02
CA LEU A 258 -28.78 -17.69 -9.37
C LEU A 258 -30.07 -17.65 -10.18
N THR A 259 -30.63 -18.83 -10.44
CA THR A 259 -31.96 -18.95 -11.01
C THR A 259 -32.92 -19.49 -9.97
N VAL A 260 -34.18 -19.05 -10.03
CA VAL A 260 -35.26 -19.57 -9.19
C VAL A 260 -35.33 -21.09 -9.31
N ARG A 261 -35.15 -21.62 -10.52
CA ARG A 261 -35.08 -23.06 -10.79
C ARG A 261 -33.97 -23.76 -10.01
N ASN A 262 -32.75 -23.23 -10.02
CA ASN A 262 -31.62 -23.81 -9.26
C ASN A 262 -31.93 -23.85 -7.77
N LEU A 263 -32.52 -22.77 -7.23
CA LEU A 263 -32.93 -22.68 -5.83
C LEU A 263 -33.97 -23.74 -5.48
N PHE A 264 -34.94 -24.01 -6.37
CA PHE A 264 -35.95 -25.06 -6.18
C PHE A 264 -35.39 -26.48 -6.31
N GLU A 265 -34.53 -26.73 -7.31
CA GLU A 265 -33.86 -28.02 -7.50
C GLU A 265 -32.99 -28.38 -6.27
N ASN A 266 -32.45 -27.37 -5.59
CA ASN A 266 -31.59 -27.51 -4.41
C ASN A 266 -32.25 -26.97 -3.12
N LYS A 267 -33.59 -27.00 -3.03
CA LYS A 267 -34.33 -26.41 -1.90
C LYS A 267 -33.93 -26.95 -0.53
N ASP A 268 -33.60 -28.24 -0.44
CA ASP A 268 -33.19 -28.90 0.80
C ASP A 268 -31.80 -28.45 1.28
N PHE A 269 -31.09 -27.67 0.45
CA PHE A 269 -29.79 -27.12 0.74
C PHE A 269 -29.83 -25.59 0.95
N TYR A 270 -30.60 -24.84 0.14
CA TYR A 270 -30.65 -23.36 0.22
C TYR A 270 -31.87 -22.79 0.97
N LEU A 271 -32.97 -23.52 1.09
CA LEU A 271 -34.23 -23.02 1.66
C LEU A 271 -34.52 -23.65 3.02
N LYS A 272 -33.73 -23.29 4.04
CA LYS A 272 -33.93 -23.79 5.41
C LYS A 272 -35.28 -23.29 5.95
N ASN A 273 -36.18 -24.22 6.26
CA ASN A 273 -37.57 -23.90 6.67
C ASN A 273 -38.31 -23.02 5.65
N ASP A 274 -38.05 -23.24 4.36
CA ASP A 274 -38.62 -22.46 3.27
C ASP A 274 -38.29 -20.96 3.32
N VAL A 275 -37.09 -20.65 3.83
CA VAL A 275 -36.54 -19.29 3.87
C VAL A 275 -35.31 -19.19 2.98
N LEU A 276 -35.35 -18.31 1.98
CA LEU A 276 -34.17 -17.92 1.22
C LEU A 276 -33.43 -16.82 1.98
N SER A 277 -32.15 -17.02 2.28
CA SER A 277 -31.34 -16.03 3.02
C SER A 277 -30.19 -15.52 2.16
N LEU A 278 -30.17 -14.22 1.91
CA LEU A 278 -29.13 -13.52 1.16
C LEU A 278 -28.38 -12.57 2.07
N LYS A 279 -27.05 -12.49 1.92
CA LYS A 279 -26.21 -11.51 2.59
C LYS A 279 -25.71 -10.51 1.56
N CYS A 280 -25.73 -9.24 1.91
CA CYS A 280 -24.96 -8.21 1.21
C CYS A 280 -23.93 -7.59 2.13
N GLU A 281 -22.73 -7.41 1.61
CA GLU A 281 -21.73 -6.56 2.22
C GLU A 281 -21.50 -5.37 1.31
N CYS A 282 -21.84 -4.18 1.79
CA CYS A 282 -21.74 -2.95 1.01
C CYS A 282 -20.65 -2.04 1.59
N ILE A 283 -19.86 -1.44 0.71
CA ILE A 283 -18.92 -0.38 1.03
C ILE A 283 -19.32 0.85 0.23
N ILE A 284 -19.55 1.95 0.93
CA ILE A 284 -19.96 3.22 0.33
C ILE A 284 -18.87 4.25 0.62
N THR A 285 -18.31 4.87 -0.42
CA THR A 285 -17.35 5.97 -0.22
C THR A 285 -18.06 7.22 0.30
N LYS A 286 -17.37 8.07 1.07
CA LYS A 286 -17.92 9.34 1.57
C LYS A 286 -17.73 10.52 0.60
N GLY A 287 -17.31 10.25 -0.64
CA GLY A 287 -16.96 11.26 -1.63
C GLY A 287 -15.49 11.65 -1.54
N THR A 288 -15.21 12.94 -1.35
CA THR A 288 -13.83 13.47 -1.39
C THR A 288 -12.92 12.82 -0.34
N PRO A 289 -11.71 12.36 -0.71
CA PRO A 289 -10.77 11.78 0.22
C PRO A 289 -10.38 12.74 1.36
N PHE A 290 -10.25 12.21 2.58
CA PHE A 290 -9.69 12.95 3.69
C PHE A 290 -8.17 13.05 3.52
N THR A 291 -7.60 14.25 3.61
CA THR A 291 -6.16 14.49 3.38
C THR A 291 -5.57 15.32 4.52
N THR A 292 -4.40 14.94 5.03
CA THR A 292 -3.75 15.64 6.15
C THR A 292 -2.22 15.51 6.15
N ILE A 293 -1.53 16.49 6.76
CA ILE A 293 -0.10 16.41 7.07
C ILE A 293 0.01 15.96 8.53
N GLU A 294 0.44 14.72 8.75
CA GLU A 294 0.55 14.14 10.09
C GLU A 294 1.81 14.61 10.81
N ARG A 295 2.89 14.81 10.05
CA ARG A 295 4.18 15.20 10.61
C ARG A 295 4.98 16.03 9.63
N TYR A 296 5.66 17.02 10.19
CA TYR A 296 6.61 17.88 9.48
C TYR A 296 7.92 17.90 10.27
N GLU A 297 9.03 17.61 9.60
CA GLU A 297 10.37 17.64 10.17
C GLU A 297 11.27 18.55 9.33
N SER A 298 12.08 19.38 9.98
CA SER A 298 13.04 20.25 9.32
C SER A 298 14.41 20.04 9.94
N ARG A 299 15.44 19.97 9.10
CA ARG A 299 16.84 19.81 9.50
C ARG A 299 17.71 20.79 8.75
N ASP A 300 18.49 21.56 9.49
CA ASP A 300 19.55 22.37 8.91
C ASP A 300 20.67 21.48 8.35
N VAL A 301 21.02 21.70 7.09
CA VAL A 301 22.15 21.13 6.38
C VAL A 301 23.34 22.05 6.63
N SER A 302 24.39 21.54 7.26
CA SER A 302 25.59 22.33 7.52
C SER A 302 26.33 22.63 6.21
N PRO A 303 26.75 23.89 5.95
CA PRO A 303 27.40 24.29 4.69
C PRO A 303 28.79 23.66 4.45
N THR A 304 29.32 22.87 5.38
CA THR A 304 30.70 22.36 5.38
C THR A 304 30.99 21.15 4.48
N LEU A 305 30.01 20.59 3.76
CA LEU A 305 30.23 19.44 2.85
C LEU A 305 30.15 19.78 1.35
N LEU A 306 29.83 21.02 0.98
CA LEU A 306 29.60 21.41 -0.42
C LEU A 306 30.87 21.75 -1.23
N LYS A 307 32.08 21.60 -0.66
CA LYS A 307 33.34 21.82 -1.40
C LYS A 307 34.42 20.81 -1.01
N ALA A 308 34.38 19.61 -1.58
CA ALA A 308 35.53 18.71 -1.57
C ALA A 308 35.60 17.84 -2.83
N SER A 309 35.53 18.45 -4.01
CA SER A 309 36.00 17.85 -5.26
C SER A 309 37.36 18.42 -5.62
N SER A 310 38.40 18.02 -4.88
CA SER A 310 39.78 17.84 -5.34
C SER A 310 40.74 17.68 -4.15
N SER A 311 41.49 16.57 -4.18
CA SER A 311 42.75 16.33 -3.45
C SER A 311 42.65 15.96 -1.96
N GLN A 312 43.02 14.71 -1.68
CA GLN A 312 43.24 14.08 -0.37
C GLN A 312 43.84 14.99 0.71
N SER A 313 43.24 15.01 1.92
CA SER A 313 43.80 14.37 3.12
C SER A 313 43.13 14.86 4.43
N VAL A 314 42.65 13.87 5.20
CA VAL A 314 42.51 13.82 6.67
C VAL A 314 41.45 14.75 7.31
N LEU A 315 40.60 14.14 8.18
CA LEU A 315 39.62 14.73 9.11
C LEU A 315 38.14 14.77 8.66
N ALA A 316 37.55 13.62 8.30
CA ALA A 316 36.09 13.45 8.30
C ALA A 316 35.61 12.01 8.63
N SER A 317 36.43 11.19 9.29
CA SER A 317 36.06 9.80 9.62
C SER A 317 35.53 9.60 11.03
N GLU A 318 35.51 10.60 11.91
CA GLU A 318 35.27 10.31 13.34
C GLU A 318 33.80 10.19 13.79
N SER A 319 32.78 10.70 13.10
CA SER A 319 31.41 10.77 13.68
C SER A 319 30.46 9.67 13.21
N THR A 320 30.57 9.19 11.98
CA THR A 320 29.82 8.02 11.48
C THR A 320 30.55 6.70 11.75
N GLU A 321 31.89 6.67 11.75
CA GLU A 321 32.61 5.51 12.27
C GLU A 321 32.32 5.31 13.77
N LYS A 322 32.26 6.36 14.60
CA LYS A 322 31.98 6.19 16.06
C LYS A 322 30.63 5.53 16.37
N LYS A 323 29.58 5.74 15.55
CA LYS A 323 28.26 5.11 15.77
C LYS A 323 28.15 3.70 15.20
N ALA A 324 28.73 3.44 14.03
CA ALA A 324 28.80 2.10 13.45
C ALA A 324 29.78 1.20 14.22
N ASN A 325 30.88 1.78 14.72
CA ASN A 325 31.80 1.15 15.66
C ASN A 325 31.05 0.83 16.95
N GLY A 326 30.31 1.77 17.56
CA GLY A 326 29.57 1.52 18.80
C GLY A 326 28.71 0.25 18.76
N LEU A 327 27.85 0.08 17.75
CA LEU A 327 27.05 -1.15 17.61
C LEU A 327 27.91 -2.40 17.35
N ARG A 328 28.96 -2.30 16.54
CA ARG A 328 29.89 -3.41 16.30
C ARG A 328 30.61 -3.80 17.59
N GLU A 329 31.10 -2.84 18.37
CA GLU A 329 31.74 -3.07 19.66
C GLU A 329 30.78 -3.65 20.69
N ASP A 330 29.52 -3.21 20.70
CA ASP A 330 28.47 -3.76 21.55
C ASP A 330 28.16 -5.21 21.17
N ILE A 331 28.07 -5.55 19.88
CA ILE A 331 27.87 -6.94 19.45
C ILE A 331 29.11 -7.81 19.76
N VAL A 332 30.31 -7.25 19.56
CA VAL A 332 31.57 -7.94 19.91
C VAL A 332 31.73 -8.12 21.43
N SER A 333 31.24 -7.18 22.25
CA SER A 333 31.25 -7.32 23.71
C SER A 333 30.30 -8.42 24.15
N LEU A 334 29.08 -8.48 23.59
CA LEU A 334 28.15 -9.60 23.82
C LEU A 334 28.78 -10.96 23.50
N TYR A 335 29.52 -11.07 22.39
CA TYR A 335 30.27 -12.28 22.04
C TYR A 335 31.38 -12.60 23.07
N ARG A 336 32.20 -11.61 23.46
CA ARG A 336 33.29 -11.80 24.43
C ARG A 336 32.77 -12.19 25.82
N GLU A 337 31.62 -11.65 26.21
CA GLU A 337 30.97 -11.90 27.49
C GLU A 337 30.11 -13.17 27.47
N GLY A 338 29.89 -13.77 26.29
CA GLY A 338 29.06 -14.98 26.13
C GLY A 338 27.57 -14.73 26.37
N ILE A 339 27.13 -13.47 26.26
CA ILE A 339 25.75 -13.07 26.55
C ILE A 339 24.88 -13.38 25.33
N LEU A 340 23.78 -14.11 25.55
CA LEU A 340 22.79 -14.49 24.54
C LEU A 340 23.37 -15.31 23.36
N CYS A 341 24.52 -15.97 23.54
CA CYS A 341 24.99 -16.95 22.57
C CYS A 341 24.04 -18.15 22.56
N ASP A 342 23.43 -18.40 21.41
CA ASP A 342 22.35 -19.36 21.18
C ASP A 342 22.82 -20.57 20.36
N THR A 343 24.11 -20.63 20.01
CA THR A 343 24.74 -21.78 19.36
C THR A 343 26.23 -21.88 19.70
N GLU A 344 26.85 -23.01 19.36
CA GLU A 344 28.29 -23.25 19.50
C GLU A 344 28.91 -23.70 18.18
N LEU A 345 30.06 -23.15 17.80
CA LEU A 345 30.88 -23.64 16.69
C LEU A 345 32.01 -24.52 17.24
N ARG A 346 32.13 -25.76 16.75
CA ARG A 346 33.22 -26.67 17.11
C ARG A 346 34.18 -26.81 15.93
N ALA A 347 35.43 -26.43 16.16
CA ALA A 347 36.51 -26.59 15.20
C ALA A 347 37.67 -27.31 15.88
N GLU A 348 38.13 -28.41 15.26
CA GLU A 348 39.12 -29.32 15.83
C GLU A 348 38.77 -29.76 17.27
N ASN A 349 39.48 -29.22 18.27
CA ASN A 349 39.34 -29.53 19.69
C ASN A 349 38.85 -28.33 20.51
N LYS A 350 38.38 -27.25 19.87
CA LYS A 350 37.86 -26.05 20.54
C LYS A 350 36.40 -25.81 20.18
N THR A 351 35.67 -25.30 21.17
CA THR A 351 34.26 -24.91 21.03
C THR A 351 34.15 -23.41 21.30
N PHE A 352 33.42 -22.71 20.44
CA PHE A 352 33.23 -21.27 20.48
C PHE A 352 31.74 -20.94 20.60
N PRO A 353 31.28 -20.28 21.67
CA PRO A 353 29.90 -19.80 21.75
C PRO A 353 29.69 -18.73 20.69
N ALA A 354 28.55 -18.72 19.99
CA ALA A 354 28.29 -17.77 18.91
C ALA A 354 26.80 -17.39 18.86
N HIS A 355 26.50 -16.34 18.09
CA HIS A 355 25.13 -15.88 17.86
C HIS A 355 24.66 -16.32 16.47
N ILE A 356 23.58 -17.09 16.40
CA ILE A 356 22.93 -17.54 15.16
C ILE A 356 22.60 -16.35 14.27
N LEU A 357 22.09 -15.26 14.85
CA LEU A 357 21.75 -14.03 14.11
C LEU A 357 22.98 -13.45 13.38
N VAL A 358 24.11 -13.34 14.08
CA VAL A 358 25.36 -12.79 13.51
C VAL A 358 25.90 -13.72 12.44
N LEU A 359 25.96 -15.02 12.70
CA LEU A 359 26.42 -16.02 11.73
C LEU A 359 25.56 -16.04 10.46
N SER A 360 24.23 -15.97 10.61
CA SER A 360 23.28 -15.94 9.50
C SER A 360 23.35 -14.65 8.68
N ALA A 361 23.66 -13.53 9.33
CA ALA A 361 23.88 -12.26 8.64
C ALA A 361 25.17 -12.29 7.79
N ARG A 362 26.22 -12.92 8.31
CA ARG A 362 27.58 -12.89 7.72
C ARG A 362 27.88 -14.06 6.77
N SER A 363 27.09 -15.13 6.81
CA SER A 363 27.27 -16.30 5.95
C SER A 363 25.93 -16.83 5.45
N PRO A 364 25.70 -16.85 4.12
CA PRO A 364 24.54 -17.51 3.53
C PRO A 364 24.45 -18.99 3.90
N VAL A 365 25.59 -19.66 4.13
CA VAL A 365 25.63 -21.07 4.54
C VAL A 365 25.06 -21.25 5.94
N PHE A 366 25.48 -20.43 6.91
CA PHE A 366 24.90 -20.47 8.26
C PHE A 366 23.43 -20.05 8.25
N ARG A 367 23.06 -19.06 7.41
CA ARG A 367 21.65 -18.65 7.28
C ARG A 367 20.76 -19.82 6.92
N VAL A 368 21.08 -20.52 5.82
CA VAL A 368 20.31 -21.69 5.38
C VAL A 368 20.33 -22.79 6.44
N MET A 369 21.48 -23.04 7.06
CA MET A 369 21.65 -24.06 8.10
C MET A 369 20.75 -23.83 9.33
N PHE A 370 20.51 -22.58 9.72
CA PHE A 370 19.70 -22.24 10.90
C PHE A 370 18.22 -21.97 10.59
N THR A 371 17.86 -21.61 9.35
CA THR A 371 16.47 -21.36 8.96
C THR A 371 15.75 -22.63 8.51
N GLU A 372 16.41 -23.51 7.76
CA GLU A 372 15.85 -24.76 7.24
C GLU A 372 15.99 -25.91 8.27
N ASP A 373 15.24 -27.00 8.11
CA ASP A 373 15.23 -28.14 9.06
C ASP A 373 16.47 -29.05 8.92
N PHE A 374 17.63 -28.50 9.27
CA PHE A 374 18.90 -29.21 9.37
C PHE A 374 19.16 -29.75 10.79
N LYS A 375 19.99 -30.79 10.90
CA LYS A 375 20.26 -31.49 12.18
C LYS A 375 20.93 -30.59 13.22
N GLU A 376 21.62 -29.55 12.76
CA GLU A 376 22.35 -28.55 13.52
C GLU A 376 21.40 -27.62 14.30
N LYS A 377 20.23 -27.31 13.72
CA LYS A 377 19.14 -26.55 14.37
C LYS A 377 18.62 -27.25 15.63
N ALA A 378 18.63 -28.58 15.66
CA ALA A 378 18.17 -29.38 16.81
C ALA A 378 19.26 -29.66 17.86
N LYS A 379 20.54 -29.48 17.52
CA LYS A 379 21.69 -29.78 18.40
C LYS A 379 22.27 -28.56 19.10
N GLY A 380 22.01 -27.34 18.60
CA GLY A 380 22.58 -26.11 19.16
C GLY A 380 24.11 -26.01 19.01
N CYS A 381 24.73 -26.87 18.19
CA CYS A 381 26.16 -26.92 17.95
C CYS A 381 26.44 -27.31 16.49
N VAL A 382 27.38 -26.61 15.86
CA VAL A 382 27.79 -26.79 14.46
C VAL A 382 29.26 -27.22 14.40
N ASP A 383 29.52 -28.35 13.73
CA ASP A 383 30.85 -28.86 13.49
C ASP A 383 31.46 -28.26 12.21
N ILE A 384 32.58 -27.55 12.34
CA ILE A 384 33.34 -26.98 11.22
C ILE A 384 34.61 -27.81 11.05
N ALA A 385 34.57 -28.77 10.12
CA ALA A 385 35.71 -29.65 9.84
C ALA A 385 36.78 -29.01 8.95
N ASP A 386 36.42 -27.99 8.16
CA ASP A 386 37.27 -27.43 7.10
C ASP A 386 38.13 -26.24 7.54
N LEU A 387 37.98 -25.77 8.79
CA LEU A 387 38.72 -24.62 9.34
C LEU A 387 39.39 -25.00 10.66
N ASP A 388 40.62 -24.54 10.86
CA ASP A 388 41.32 -24.70 12.14
C ASP A 388 40.74 -23.78 13.22
N SER A 389 41.03 -24.13 14.48
CA SER A 389 40.51 -23.41 15.65
C SER A 389 40.84 -21.91 15.65
N ASP A 390 42.02 -21.52 15.15
CA ASP A 390 42.48 -20.13 15.21
C ASP A 390 41.82 -19.30 14.12
N THR A 391 41.57 -19.88 12.95
CA THR A 391 40.80 -19.26 11.86
C THR A 391 39.34 -19.00 12.27
N VAL A 392 38.67 -19.97 12.92
CA VAL A 392 37.29 -19.78 13.40
C VAL A 392 37.22 -18.70 14.49
N HIS A 393 38.20 -18.69 15.41
CA HIS A 393 38.26 -17.68 16.46
C HIS A 393 38.47 -16.27 15.93
N LYS A 394 39.26 -16.12 14.85
CA LYS A 394 39.47 -14.85 14.16
C LYS A 394 38.20 -14.37 13.48
N MET A 395 37.50 -15.25 12.76
CA MET A 395 36.23 -14.95 12.08
C MET A 395 35.18 -14.39 13.04
N LEU A 396 35.07 -14.95 14.24
CA LEU A 396 34.05 -14.53 15.23
C LEU A 396 34.34 -13.16 15.89
N ARG A 397 35.51 -12.57 15.65
CA ARG A 397 35.94 -11.30 16.26
C ARG A 397 35.99 -10.12 15.28
N GLU A 398 35.77 -10.38 13.99
CA GLU A 398 35.83 -9.40 12.89
C GLU A 398 34.43 -8.93 12.49
#